data_AF-A0A158R6D6-F1
#
_entry.id   AF-A0A158R6D6-F1
#
_cell.length_a   1.000
_cell.length_b   1.000
_cell.length_c   1.000
_cell.angle_alpha   90.00
_cell.angle_beta   90.00
_cell.angle_gamma   90.00
#
_symmetry.space_group_name_H-M   'P 1'
#
loop_
_entity.id
_entity.type
_entity.pdbx_description
1 polymer ?
#
loop_
_entity_poly.entity_id
_entity_poly.type
_entity_poly.pdbx_seq_one_letter_code
_entity_poly.pdbx_strand_id
1 'polypeptide(L)'
;MRATGGLGVLFCLVAVRLSTAVGSSERTVCVVASKASDGTYEFSLESETSRLGNPGYDFLIPAASWFNQSLDDVGMAFQTVKTSGEFEDTIQAYWAGFVELYISRDMTYAQLENTFGGFCKDNSSACQELEVHLRRNLEMTVKRSLQSGDIDPYWHQAVDMGDISAALGLYEVLEEGPNGKHYFTNRPSCSALVKLTPDHKDIFISHDTWQNYETMLKVMKYYDFAWRLTRDPNSSVIPAGKILFSSYPSTINSIDDFYVTGNGMVIQETTNGNANPNLWPFVRHGLNSTVLAAFRVMIATRLARSPSEWIAFFSRENSGTYNNQWMVIDTKLFDPLKPPPRKDFFWVAEQIPGLVQSADVTEHLLNKSYWGSYNNPYFKFIRAISGFDDLEKKFGECFSYEMTPRAQIFRREHPKVVSLPGAYRLMRLNDFTHDPLSRCNCTPPYTAQYAIAARSDLNDPNGVYPFPLLGYRLHGATDVKLVNLELIRSVSNPAVAGIMELMLFLQLSMIAAAGPTYDQVPVFEWSRVWPDKARPLMHPERWAFPPVVIQVENNRNKRAQPHLRTWSLTP
;
A
#
# COMPACT_ATOMS: atom_id res chain seq x y z
N MET A 1 55.21 26.07 -2.03
CA MET A 1 56.10 24.97 -1.60
C MET A 1 55.33 24.13 -0.58
N ARG A 2 55.24 22.80 -0.84
CA ARG A 2 55.03 21.62 0.06
C ARG A 2 54.24 21.82 1.38
N ALA A 3 53.08 21.17 1.55
CA ALA A 3 52.84 19.80 2.10
C ALA A 3 53.25 19.70 3.59
N THR A 4 52.42 19.30 4.56
CA THR A 4 51.67 18.03 4.82
C THR A 4 50.75 18.30 6.05
N GLY A 5 49.55 17.74 6.28
CA GLY A 5 49.05 16.36 6.23
C GLY A 5 48.67 15.90 7.66
N GLY A 6 47.39 15.55 7.92
CA GLY A 6 46.95 14.94 9.19
C GLY A 6 45.44 14.94 9.43
N LEU A 7 44.85 13.74 9.39
CA LEU A 7 43.44 13.34 9.55
C LEU A 7 42.62 14.03 10.67
N GLY A 8 41.32 14.25 10.41
CA GLY A 8 40.32 14.53 11.46
C GLY A 8 38.91 14.80 10.95
N VAL A 9 38.12 13.73 10.77
CA VAL A 9 36.65 13.64 10.95
C VAL A 9 35.77 14.77 10.38
N LEU A 10 35.19 14.54 9.20
CA LEU A 10 34.10 15.35 8.66
C LEU A 10 32.75 14.76 9.13
N PHE A 11 32.19 15.31 10.22
CA PHE A 11 30.76 15.19 10.53
C PHE A 11 29.99 16.08 9.55
N CYS A 12 29.40 15.48 8.50
CA CYS A 12 28.36 16.15 7.71
C CYS A 12 27.06 16.18 8.53
N LEU A 13 26.90 17.23 9.33
CA LEU A 13 25.60 17.72 9.76
C LEU A 13 24.85 18.19 8.51
N VAL A 14 23.95 17.36 8.00
CA VAL A 14 22.91 17.81 7.05
C VAL A 14 22.02 18.77 7.84
N ALA A 15 22.23 20.07 7.62
CA ALA A 15 21.29 21.08 8.04
C ALA A 15 20.03 20.92 7.16
N VAL A 16 19.07 20.14 7.63
CA VAL A 16 17.72 20.09 7.07
C VAL A 16 17.16 21.51 7.15
N ARG A 17 17.05 22.20 6.02
CA ARG A 17 16.20 23.38 5.95
C ARG A 17 14.76 22.88 6.12
N LEU A 18 14.16 23.19 7.27
CA LEU A 18 12.71 23.18 7.45
C LEU A 18 12.08 24.20 6.50
N SER A 19 11.94 23.87 5.21
CA SER A 19 10.99 24.57 4.37
C SER A 19 9.61 24.04 4.75
N THR A 20 8.83 24.83 5.48
CA THR A 20 7.39 24.64 5.58
C THR A 20 6.79 24.97 4.22
N ALA A 21 6.94 24.06 3.25
CA ALA A 21 6.16 24.05 2.03
C ALA A 21 4.81 23.41 2.36
N VAL A 22 4.00 24.09 3.16
CA VAL A 22 2.59 23.74 3.37
C VAL A 22 1.80 25.02 3.14
N GLY A 23 1.55 25.31 1.86
CA GLY A 23 0.72 26.42 1.42
C GLY A 23 -0.59 25.91 0.81
N SER A 24 -1.70 26.38 1.39
CA SER A 24 -3.07 26.49 0.85
C SER A 24 -3.97 25.27 0.57
N SER A 25 -3.60 24.01 0.76
CA SER A 25 -4.51 22.84 0.51
C SER A 25 -4.87 21.98 1.72
N GLU A 26 -4.42 22.30 2.93
CA GLU A 26 -4.75 21.51 4.11
C GLU A 26 -6.19 21.77 4.55
N ARG A 27 -7.01 20.73 4.52
CA ARG A 27 -8.42 20.75 4.95
C ARG A 27 -8.60 19.82 6.13
N THR A 28 -9.56 20.16 6.99
CA THR A 28 -9.98 19.33 8.11
C THR A 28 -11.49 19.29 8.16
N VAL A 29 -12.03 18.10 8.45
CA VAL A 29 -13.45 17.91 8.74
C VAL A 29 -13.59 17.01 9.97
N CYS A 30 -14.57 17.29 10.82
CA CYS A 30 -14.95 16.39 11.90
C CYS A 30 -16.47 16.26 12.01
N VAL A 31 -16.90 15.13 12.55
CA VAL A 31 -18.29 14.92 12.96
C VAL A 31 -18.38 15.20 14.44
N VAL A 32 -19.37 15.97 14.86
CA VAL A 32 -19.69 16.23 16.26
C VAL A 32 -20.97 15.47 16.59
N ALA A 33 -20.95 14.71 17.69
CA ALA A 33 -22.13 14.05 18.22
C ALA A 33 -22.64 14.79 19.46
N SER A 34 -23.93 15.10 19.44
CA SER A 34 -24.69 15.63 20.57
C SER A 34 -25.58 14.52 21.11
N LYS A 35 -25.45 14.18 22.39
CA LYS A 35 -26.25 13.12 23.00
C LYS A 35 -27.62 13.66 23.41
N ALA A 36 -28.69 13.11 22.84
CA ALA A 36 -30.06 13.43 23.20
C ALA A 36 -30.44 12.82 24.56
N SER A 37 -31.53 13.33 25.15
CA SER A 37 -32.02 12.89 26.46
C SER A 37 -32.52 11.44 26.50
N ASP A 38 -32.89 10.88 25.34
CA ASP A 38 -33.28 9.48 25.16
C ASP A 38 -32.09 8.53 24.95
N GLY A 39 -30.87 9.07 24.96
CA GLY A 39 -29.63 8.32 24.76
C GLY A 39 -29.20 8.15 23.30
N THR A 40 -29.98 8.67 22.33
CA THR A 40 -29.58 8.72 20.91
C THR A 40 -28.54 9.81 20.65
N TYR A 41 -27.90 9.77 19.48
CA TYR A 41 -26.93 10.78 19.05
C TYR A 41 -27.47 11.53 17.85
N GLU A 42 -27.42 12.87 17.93
CA GLU A 42 -27.53 13.75 16.77
C GLU A 42 -26.12 14.08 16.27
N PHE A 43 -25.88 13.90 14.97
CA PHE A 43 -24.57 14.14 14.36
C PHE A 43 -24.62 15.38 13.47
N SER A 44 -23.63 16.25 13.61
CA SER A 44 -23.41 17.40 12.72
C SER A 44 -22.01 17.36 12.12
N LEU A 45 -21.88 17.86 10.89
CA LEU A 45 -20.59 18.01 10.24
C LEU A 45 -20.04 19.41 10.52
N GLU A 46 -18.85 19.48 11.09
CA GLU A 46 -18.13 20.74 11.30
C GLU A 46 -16.93 20.78 10.36
N SER A 47 -16.99 21.68 9.39
CA SER A 47 -15.88 22.02 8.50
C SER A 47 -15.26 23.33 8.98
N GLU A 48 -13.93 23.36 9.13
CA GLU A 48 -13.10 24.48 9.64
C GLU A 48 -12.91 24.56 11.17
N THR A 49 -11.65 24.73 11.56
CA THR A 49 -11.10 24.61 12.93
C THR A 49 -11.48 25.75 13.89
N SER A 50 -12.38 26.65 13.51
CA SER A 50 -12.63 27.92 14.23
C SER A 50 -13.61 27.82 15.40
N ARG A 51 -14.24 26.65 15.65
CA ARG A 51 -15.22 26.46 16.76
C ARG A 51 -14.84 25.45 17.84
N LEU A 52 -13.69 24.77 17.72
CA LEU A 52 -13.21 23.79 18.72
C LEU A 52 -12.64 24.44 20.01
N GLY A 53 -12.84 25.74 20.21
CA GLY A 53 -12.28 26.52 21.32
C GLY A 53 -13.27 27.03 22.36
N ASN A 54 -14.57 26.70 22.30
CA ASN A 54 -15.54 27.21 23.27
C ASN A 54 -15.54 26.36 24.56
N PRO A 55 -15.14 26.91 25.72
CA PRO A 55 -15.24 26.23 27.00
C PRO A 55 -16.70 26.29 27.45
N GLY A 56 -17.41 25.16 27.41
CA GLY A 56 -18.79 25.06 27.88
C GLY A 56 -19.65 23.98 27.24
N TYR A 57 -19.15 23.24 26.25
CA TYR A 57 -19.86 22.13 25.62
C TYR A 57 -19.07 20.82 25.75
N ASP A 58 -19.74 19.75 26.22
CA ASP A 58 -19.25 18.37 26.13
C ASP A 58 -19.54 17.81 24.73
N PHE A 59 -18.73 18.19 23.74
CA PHE A 59 -18.83 17.64 22.39
C PHE A 59 -17.98 16.38 22.25
N LEU A 60 -18.57 15.30 21.73
CA LEU A 60 -17.85 14.07 21.39
C LEU A 60 -17.63 14.01 19.87
N ILE A 61 -16.45 13.56 19.43
CA ILE A 61 -16.08 13.48 18.01
C ILE A 61 -15.97 12.00 17.61
N PRO A 62 -16.94 11.42 16.88
CA PRO A 62 -16.85 10.02 16.45
C PRO A 62 -15.70 9.78 15.48
N ALA A 63 -15.53 10.69 14.52
CA ALA A 63 -14.46 10.64 13.54
C ALA A 63 -14.04 12.04 13.06
N ALA A 64 -12.78 12.14 12.63
CA ALA A 64 -12.23 13.33 11.98
C ALA A 64 -11.25 12.93 10.88
N SER A 65 -11.16 13.76 9.84
CA SER A 65 -10.18 13.60 8.78
C SER A 65 -9.43 14.89 8.47
N TRP A 66 -8.13 14.74 8.23
CA TRP A 66 -7.24 15.76 7.70
C TRP A 66 -6.80 15.34 6.31
N PHE A 67 -6.82 16.26 5.36
CA PHE A 67 -6.46 15.99 3.99
C PHE A 67 -5.58 17.11 3.45
N ASN A 68 -4.42 16.75 2.92
CA ASN A 68 -3.54 17.66 2.22
C ASN A 68 -3.30 17.15 0.80
N GLN A 69 -3.76 17.94 -0.18
CA GLN A 69 -3.59 17.65 -1.59
C GLN A 69 -2.32 18.32 -2.14
N SER A 70 -1.20 17.61 -2.16
CA SER A 70 0.10 18.13 -2.64
C SER A 70 0.53 17.52 -3.99
N LEU A 71 -0.41 17.43 -4.94
CA LEU A 71 -0.17 16.77 -6.23
C LEU A 71 0.89 17.47 -7.09
N ASP A 72 0.89 18.80 -7.14
CA ASP A 72 1.82 19.56 -7.98
C ASP A 72 3.23 19.65 -7.37
N ASP A 73 3.36 19.53 -6.04
CA ASP A 73 4.64 19.63 -5.35
C ASP A 73 5.35 18.27 -5.25
N VAL A 74 4.61 17.21 -4.92
CA VAL A 74 5.18 15.89 -4.57
C VAL A 74 4.44 14.70 -5.21
N GLY A 75 3.48 14.96 -6.09
CA GLY A 75 2.81 13.91 -6.89
C GLY A 75 1.83 13.04 -6.12
N MET A 76 1.50 13.38 -4.87
CA MET A 76 0.62 12.60 -4.01
C MET A 76 -0.12 13.49 -3.00
N ALA A 77 -1.22 12.97 -2.46
CA ALA A 77 -1.94 13.56 -1.34
C ALA A 77 -1.71 12.77 -0.04
N PHE A 78 -2.10 13.36 1.08
CA PHE A 78 -1.93 12.80 2.41
C PHE A 78 -3.25 12.88 3.16
N GLN A 79 -3.65 11.78 3.80
CA GLN A 79 -4.90 11.73 4.53
C GLN A 79 -4.70 11.07 5.89
N THR A 80 -5.20 11.69 6.94
CA THR A 80 -5.34 11.06 8.25
C THR A 80 -6.82 10.90 8.55
N VAL A 81 -7.20 9.73 9.06
CA VAL A 81 -8.55 9.48 9.60
C VAL A 81 -8.40 8.93 11.01
N LYS A 82 -9.14 9.51 11.93
CA LYS A 82 -9.10 9.14 13.34
C LYS A 82 -10.51 8.93 13.87
N THR A 83 -10.68 7.93 14.71
CA THR A 83 -11.94 7.69 15.42
C THR A 83 -11.80 7.80 16.93
N SER A 84 -12.92 7.93 17.64
CA SER A 84 -12.97 7.97 19.10
C SER A 84 -13.53 6.68 19.68
N GLY A 85 -12.81 6.08 20.63
CA GLY A 85 -13.21 4.87 21.34
C GLY A 85 -14.34 5.07 22.36
N GLU A 86 -14.89 6.28 22.46
CA GLU A 86 -16.10 6.62 23.23
C GLU A 86 -17.40 6.15 22.54
N PHE A 87 -17.32 5.78 21.26
CA PHE A 87 -18.46 5.31 20.47
C PHE A 87 -18.33 3.83 20.13
N GLU A 88 -19.45 3.19 19.84
CA GLU A 88 -19.44 1.84 19.26
C GLU A 88 -18.68 1.83 17.92
N ASP A 89 -17.98 0.73 17.65
CA ASP A 89 -17.15 0.60 16.45
C ASP A 89 -17.94 0.78 15.15
N THR A 90 -19.24 0.44 15.14
CA THR A 90 -20.15 0.67 14.00
C THR A 90 -20.33 2.14 13.68
N ILE A 91 -20.48 2.99 14.70
CA ILE A 91 -20.56 4.45 14.57
C ILE A 91 -19.20 5.01 14.15
N GLN A 92 -18.12 4.51 14.77
CA GLN A 92 -16.76 4.91 14.42
C GLN A 92 -16.43 4.62 12.96
N ALA A 93 -16.70 3.39 12.48
CA ALA A 93 -16.46 2.96 11.11
C ALA A 93 -17.27 3.84 10.15
N TYR A 94 -18.61 3.86 10.26
CA TYR A 94 -19.48 4.65 9.38
C TYR A 94 -19.01 6.10 9.21
N TRP A 95 -18.70 6.79 10.32
CA TRP A 95 -18.25 8.16 10.24
C TRP A 95 -16.82 8.31 9.71
N ALA A 96 -15.93 7.34 9.93
CA ALA A 96 -14.60 7.31 9.33
C ALA A 96 -14.66 7.26 7.79
N GLY A 97 -15.43 6.32 7.22
CA GLY A 97 -15.64 6.24 5.78
C GLY A 97 -16.30 7.50 5.21
N PHE A 98 -17.31 8.03 5.89
CA PHE A 98 -17.97 9.27 5.49
C PHE A 98 -17.01 10.45 5.43
N VAL A 99 -16.24 10.73 6.50
CA VAL A 99 -15.33 11.89 6.52
C VAL A 99 -14.17 11.72 5.55
N GLU A 100 -13.69 10.49 5.33
CA GLU A 100 -12.65 10.19 4.37
C GLU A 100 -13.07 10.56 2.95
N LEU A 101 -14.25 10.10 2.53
CA LEU A 101 -14.82 10.39 1.22
C LEU A 101 -15.19 11.87 1.10
N TYR A 102 -15.85 12.44 2.11
CA TYR A 102 -16.32 13.83 2.07
C TYR A 102 -15.18 14.81 1.76
N ILE A 103 -14.06 14.69 2.48
CA ILE A 103 -12.95 15.63 2.34
C ILE A 103 -12.12 15.38 1.07
N SER A 104 -12.12 14.15 0.55
CA SER A 104 -11.37 13.73 -0.64
C SER A 104 -12.25 13.60 -1.90
N ARG A 105 -13.49 14.08 -1.86
CA ARG A 105 -14.52 13.84 -2.88
C ARG A 105 -14.06 14.18 -4.30
N ASP A 106 -13.48 15.36 -4.50
CA ASP A 106 -13.11 15.82 -5.84
C ASP A 106 -12.00 14.94 -6.46
N MET A 107 -11.01 14.55 -5.64
CA MET A 107 -9.95 13.63 -6.06
C MET A 107 -10.47 12.19 -6.24
N THR A 108 -11.48 11.80 -5.45
CA THR A 108 -12.19 10.52 -5.62
C THR A 108 -12.94 10.45 -6.94
N TYR A 109 -13.71 11.50 -7.27
CA TYR A 109 -14.38 11.60 -8.56
C TYR A 109 -13.38 11.51 -9.72
N ALA A 110 -12.28 12.27 -9.66
CA ALA A 110 -11.23 12.20 -10.66
C ALA A 110 -10.64 10.78 -10.81
N GLN A 111 -10.33 10.11 -9.69
CA GLN A 111 -9.80 8.75 -9.72
C GLN A 111 -10.78 7.74 -10.33
N LEU A 112 -12.07 7.82 -9.95
CA LEU A 112 -13.12 6.95 -10.48
C LEU A 112 -13.27 7.15 -11.99
N GLU A 113 -13.35 8.39 -12.47
CA GLU A 113 -13.44 8.68 -13.91
C GLU A 113 -12.19 8.22 -14.67
N ASN A 114 -11.00 8.42 -14.11
CA ASN A 114 -9.74 8.01 -14.74
C ASN A 114 -9.66 6.49 -14.94
N THR A 115 -10.19 5.72 -13.99
CA THR A 115 -10.00 4.26 -13.90
C THR A 115 -11.25 3.45 -14.26
N PHE A 116 -12.38 3.74 -13.62
CA PHE A 116 -13.64 3.01 -13.73
C PHE A 116 -14.74 3.75 -14.49
N GLY A 117 -14.48 4.97 -14.98
CA GLY A 117 -15.46 5.77 -15.71
C GLY A 117 -16.08 5.08 -16.94
N GLY A 118 -15.53 3.97 -17.44
CA GLY A 118 -16.14 3.16 -18.51
C GLY A 118 -16.70 1.80 -18.06
N PHE A 119 -16.54 1.42 -16.80
CA PHE A 119 -16.63 0.04 -16.35
C PHE A 119 -18.08 -0.41 -16.30
N CYS A 120 -18.39 -1.49 -17.03
CA CYS A 120 -19.73 -2.05 -17.11
C CYS A 120 -20.83 -1.10 -17.62
N LYS A 121 -20.45 0.00 -18.29
CA LYS A 121 -21.42 0.89 -18.97
C LYS A 121 -22.15 0.21 -20.13
N ASP A 122 -21.53 -0.81 -20.73
CA ASP A 122 -22.14 -1.60 -21.79
C ASP A 122 -23.25 -2.53 -21.29
N ASN A 123 -23.39 -2.67 -19.95
CA ASN A 123 -24.32 -3.58 -19.30
C ASN A 123 -24.29 -5.00 -19.90
N SER A 124 -23.09 -5.47 -20.26
CA SER A 124 -22.90 -6.80 -20.83
C SER A 124 -23.34 -7.90 -19.85
N SER A 125 -23.62 -9.10 -20.36
CA SER A 125 -23.96 -10.25 -19.52
C SER A 125 -22.88 -10.57 -18.49
N ALA A 126 -21.60 -10.39 -18.84
CA ALA A 126 -20.48 -10.54 -17.92
C ALA A 126 -20.52 -9.51 -16.78
N CYS A 127 -20.94 -8.28 -17.06
CA CYS A 127 -21.10 -7.23 -16.06
C CYS A 127 -22.29 -7.49 -15.13
N GLN A 128 -23.42 -7.92 -15.66
CA GLN A 128 -24.58 -8.33 -14.85
C GLN A 128 -24.23 -9.52 -13.95
N GLU A 129 -23.51 -10.50 -14.49
CA GLU A 129 -23.01 -11.63 -13.71
C GLU A 129 -22.08 -11.14 -12.59
N LEU A 130 -21.11 -10.28 -12.90
CA LEU A 130 -20.20 -9.71 -11.91
C LEU A 130 -20.94 -8.93 -10.81
N GLU A 131 -21.90 -8.07 -11.16
CA GLU A 131 -22.69 -7.31 -10.19
C GLU A 131 -23.43 -8.25 -9.22
N VAL A 132 -24.12 -9.27 -9.76
CA VAL A 132 -24.80 -10.28 -8.95
C VAL A 132 -23.81 -11.01 -8.03
N HIS A 133 -22.63 -11.36 -8.55
CA HIS A 133 -21.58 -12.03 -7.78
C HIS A 133 -21.07 -11.17 -6.62
N LEU A 134 -20.76 -9.90 -6.88
CA LEU A 134 -20.23 -8.96 -5.88
C LEU A 134 -21.28 -8.64 -4.82
N ARG A 135 -22.51 -8.30 -5.23
CA ARG A 135 -23.61 -8.03 -4.31
C ARG A 135 -23.87 -9.22 -3.40
N ARG A 136 -23.93 -10.43 -3.98
CA ARG A 136 -24.20 -11.63 -3.19
C ARG A 136 -23.09 -11.94 -2.19
N ASN A 137 -21.83 -11.78 -2.59
CA ASN A 137 -20.69 -11.96 -1.69
C ASN A 137 -20.72 -10.96 -0.53
N LEU A 138 -21.03 -9.69 -0.83
CA LEU A 138 -21.13 -8.63 0.18
C LEU A 138 -22.26 -8.91 1.16
N GLU A 139 -23.47 -9.23 0.68
CA GLU A 139 -24.61 -9.61 1.53
C GLU A 139 -24.27 -10.75 2.49
N MET A 140 -23.59 -11.78 2.00
CA MET A 140 -23.22 -12.93 2.82
C MET A 140 -22.15 -12.59 3.84
N THR A 141 -21.19 -11.74 3.48
CA THR A 141 -20.17 -11.24 4.41
C THR A 141 -20.83 -10.42 5.52
N VAL A 142 -21.73 -9.48 5.17
CA VAL A 142 -22.48 -8.67 6.14
C VAL A 142 -23.33 -9.55 7.05
N LYS A 143 -24.05 -10.53 6.48
CA LYS A 143 -24.85 -11.47 7.26
C LYS A 143 -24.01 -12.22 8.30
N ARG A 144 -22.85 -12.77 7.91
CA ARG A 144 -21.96 -13.48 8.84
C ARG A 144 -21.37 -12.53 9.89
N SER A 145 -21.01 -11.32 9.49
CA SER A 145 -20.57 -10.27 10.39
C SER A 145 -21.61 -9.93 11.46
N LEU A 146 -22.88 -9.78 11.08
CA LEU A 146 -23.99 -9.56 12.00
C LEU A 146 -24.19 -10.75 12.96
N GLN A 147 -24.09 -11.97 12.45
CA GLN A 147 -24.33 -13.20 13.21
C GLN A 147 -23.21 -13.59 14.18
N SER A 148 -21.97 -13.22 13.90
CA SER A 148 -20.79 -13.73 14.63
C SER A 148 -19.86 -12.66 15.17
N GLY A 149 -20.06 -11.37 14.84
CA GLY A 149 -19.19 -10.28 15.29
C GLY A 149 -19.17 -10.04 16.80
N ASP A 150 -20.15 -10.56 17.55
CA ASP A 150 -20.14 -10.46 19.02
C ASP A 150 -19.07 -11.34 19.66
N ILE A 151 -18.67 -12.44 19.00
CA ILE A 151 -17.81 -13.49 19.57
C ILE A 151 -16.55 -13.76 18.75
N ASP A 152 -16.57 -13.46 17.45
CA ASP A 152 -15.49 -13.75 16.53
C ASP A 152 -14.88 -12.45 16.00
N PRO A 153 -13.65 -12.11 16.41
CA PRO A 153 -13.01 -10.87 15.99
C PRO A 153 -12.88 -10.70 14.49
N TYR A 154 -12.73 -11.79 13.74
CA TYR A 154 -12.66 -11.72 12.28
C TYR A 154 -13.96 -11.16 11.68
N TRP A 155 -15.11 -11.67 12.15
CA TRP A 155 -16.41 -11.24 11.67
C TRP A 155 -16.81 -9.86 12.19
N HIS A 156 -16.30 -9.45 13.36
CA HIS A 156 -16.42 -8.07 13.83
C HIS A 156 -15.62 -7.09 12.95
N GLN A 157 -14.38 -7.43 12.60
CA GLN A 157 -13.57 -6.58 11.72
C GLN A 157 -14.05 -6.58 10.26
N ALA A 158 -14.86 -7.56 9.86
CA ALA A 158 -15.57 -7.52 8.59
C ALA A 158 -16.64 -6.40 8.54
N VAL A 159 -17.05 -5.83 9.69
CA VAL A 159 -18.04 -4.72 9.78
C VAL A 159 -17.54 -3.42 9.13
N ASP A 160 -16.27 -3.35 8.70
CA ASP A 160 -15.74 -2.27 7.84
C ASP A 160 -16.54 -2.08 6.53
N MET A 161 -17.45 -3.01 6.21
CA MET A 161 -18.49 -2.81 5.20
C MET A 161 -19.56 -1.76 5.58
N GLY A 162 -19.54 -1.22 6.80
CA GLY A 162 -20.29 -0.03 7.21
C GLY A 162 -19.96 1.19 6.34
N ASP A 163 -18.67 1.36 6.01
CA ASP A 163 -18.15 2.33 5.05
C ASP A 163 -18.69 2.09 3.64
N ILE A 164 -18.88 0.81 3.29
CA ILE A 164 -19.51 0.42 2.04
C ILE A 164 -21.00 0.73 2.04
N SER A 165 -21.74 0.57 3.14
CA SER A 165 -23.14 1.04 3.21
C SER A 165 -23.24 2.57 3.05
N ALA A 166 -22.27 3.35 3.52
CA ALA A 166 -22.18 4.78 3.23
C ALA A 166 -21.85 5.04 1.75
N ALA A 167 -20.92 4.30 1.14
CA ALA A 167 -20.59 4.38 -0.28
C ALA A 167 -21.72 3.88 -1.21
N LEU A 168 -22.51 2.89 -0.76
CA LEU A 168 -23.68 2.35 -1.45
C LEU A 168 -24.87 3.30 -1.34
N GLY A 169 -24.89 4.21 -0.35
CA GLY A 169 -25.79 5.38 -0.32
C GLY A 169 -25.34 6.54 -1.21
N LEU A 170 -24.18 6.43 -1.88
CA LEU A 170 -23.66 7.38 -2.88
C LEU A 170 -23.74 6.85 -4.32
N TYR A 171 -24.29 5.64 -4.52
CA TYR A 171 -24.53 5.10 -5.87
C TYR A 171 -25.41 6.03 -6.72
N GLU A 172 -26.27 6.84 -6.08
CA GLU A 172 -27.12 7.84 -6.75
C GLU A 172 -26.36 9.09 -7.23
N VAL A 173 -25.12 9.33 -6.80
CA VAL A 173 -24.35 10.56 -7.13
C VAL A 173 -23.33 10.33 -8.27
N LEU A 174 -23.09 9.08 -8.67
CA LEU A 174 -22.07 8.70 -9.65
C LEU A 174 -22.63 8.32 -11.04
N GLU A 175 -23.91 8.57 -11.31
CA GLU A 175 -24.57 8.09 -12.55
C GLU A 175 -24.28 8.88 -13.83
N GLU A 176 -23.52 9.98 -13.80
CA GLU A 176 -23.23 10.75 -15.02
C GLU A 176 -21.74 10.99 -15.24
N GLY A 177 -21.14 10.11 -16.04
CA GLY A 177 -19.88 10.36 -16.74
C GLY A 177 -19.98 9.83 -18.18
N PRO A 178 -19.35 10.43 -19.18
CA PRO A 178 -19.22 9.84 -20.51
C PRO A 178 -17.95 8.98 -20.60
N ASN A 179 -17.86 8.14 -21.64
CA ASN A 179 -16.67 7.46 -22.17
C ASN A 179 -16.58 5.95 -21.91
N GLY A 180 -17.04 5.18 -22.91
CA GLY A 180 -16.85 3.74 -23.02
C GLY A 180 -15.40 3.36 -23.29
N LYS A 181 -14.69 2.97 -22.23
CA LYS A 181 -13.38 2.32 -22.30
C LYS A 181 -13.53 0.80 -22.33
N HIS A 182 -12.77 0.11 -23.19
CA HIS A 182 -12.65 -1.34 -23.18
C HIS A 182 -11.55 -1.78 -22.18
N TYR A 183 -11.89 -2.70 -21.29
CA TYR A 183 -11.00 -3.20 -20.23
C TYR A 183 -10.09 -4.30 -20.76
N PHE A 184 -8.90 -3.94 -21.25
CA PHE A 184 -7.81 -4.90 -21.27
C PHE A 184 -7.37 -5.16 -19.82
N THR A 185 -7.41 -6.42 -19.40
CA THR A 185 -6.95 -6.88 -18.09
C THR A 185 -5.42 -6.75 -18.00
N ASN A 186 -4.92 -5.54 -17.78
CA ASN A 186 -3.55 -5.37 -17.30
C ASN A 186 -3.49 -6.02 -15.92
N ARG A 187 -2.67 -7.07 -15.78
CA ARG A 187 -2.41 -7.69 -14.49
C ARG A 187 -1.68 -6.65 -13.63
N PRO A 188 -2.21 -6.28 -12.45
CA PRO A 188 -1.42 -5.59 -11.43
C PRO A 188 -0.13 -6.38 -11.22
N SER A 189 0.99 -5.66 -11.12
CA SER A 189 2.34 -6.24 -11.02
C SER A 189 3.13 -5.37 -10.06
N CYS A 190 4.18 -5.89 -9.39
CA CYS A 190 4.91 -5.11 -8.39
C CYS A 190 6.32 -5.67 -8.21
N SER A 191 7.23 -4.87 -7.68
CA SER A 191 8.55 -5.32 -7.22
C SER A 191 8.69 -5.05 -5.72
N ALA A 192 9.18 -6.01 -4.94
CA ALA A 192 9.43 -5.80 -3.51
C ALA A 192 10.81 -6.32 -3.10
N LEU A 193 11.40 -5.67 -2.09
CA LEU A 193 12.68 -6.02 -1.49
C LEU A 193 12.59 -6.00 0.03
N VAL A 194 13.13 -7.04 0.65
CA VAL A 194 13.47 -7.09 2.08
C VAL A 194 14.98 -7.33 2.15
N LYS A 195 15.77 -6.42 2.71
CA LYS A 195 17.24 -6.46 2.69
C LYS A 195 17.81 -6.20 4.08
N LEU A 196 18.60 -7.14 4.61
CA LEU A 196 19.41 -6.89 5.81
C LEU A 196 20.66 -6.08 5.46
N THR A 197 21.08 -5.14 6.29
CA THR A 197 22.38 -4.48 6.10
C THR A 197 23.54 -5.48 6.25
N PRO A 198 24.73 -5.23 5.68
CA PRO A 198 25.86 -6.17 5.77
C PRO A 198 26.26 -6.56 7.20
N ASP A 199 26.05 -5.67 8.17
CA ASP A 199 26.33 -5.90 9.59
C ASP A 199 25.14 -6.49 10.36
N HIS A 200 24.02 -6.76 9.68
CA HIS A 200 22.75 -7.21 10.24
C HIS A 200 22.23 -6.34 11.40
N LYS A 201 22.49 -5.02 11.36
CA LYS A 201 22.00 -4.07 12.37
C LYS A 201 20.78 -3.28 11.93
N ASP A 202 20.43 -3.32 10.66
CA ASP A 202 19.23 -2.68 10.13
C ASP A 202 18.61 -3.54 9.01
N ILE A 203 17.38 -3.21 8.63
CA ILE A 203 16.65 -3.86 7.55
C ILE A 203 15.99 -2.80 6.68
N PHE A 204 16.11 -2.93 5.37
CA PHE A 204 15.38 -2.12 4.40
C PHE A 204 14.22 -2.93 3.83
N ILE A 205 13.02 -2.37 3.91
CA ILE A 205 11.80 -2.99 3.40
C ILE A 205 11.17 -2.01 2.42
N SER A 206 10.99 -2.43 1.17
CA SER A 206 10.53 -1.54 0.12
C SER A 206 9.68 -2.22 -0.93
N HIS A 207 8.78 -1.43 -1.51
CA HIS A 207 7.80 -1.87 -2.49
C HIS A 207 7.61 -0.82 -3.59
N ASP A 208 7.63 -1.26 -4.85
CA ASP A 208 7.30 -0.48 -6.05
C ASP A 208 6.07 -1.09 -6.72
N THR A 209 5.02 -0.28 -6.82
CA THR A 209 3.73 -0.66 -7.40
C THR A 209 3.76 -0.48 -8.91
N TRP A 210 3.48 -1.54 -9.69
CA TRP A 210 3.26 -1.41 -11.13
C TRP A 210 1.79 -1.45 -11.51
N GLN A 211 1.31 -0.34 -12.07
CA GLN A 211 -0.09 -0.15 -12.43
C GLN A 211 -0.20 0.64 -13.74
N ASN A 212 -1.44 0.76 -14.23
CA ASN A 212 -1.75 1.72 -15.28
C ASN A 212 -1.48 3.14 -14.79
N TYR A 213 -0.89 3.98 -15.64
CA TYR A 213 -0.57 5.37 -15.29
C TYR A 213 -1.80 6.23 -15.02
N GLU A 214 -2.99 5.82 -15.45
CA GLU A 214 -4.25 6.49 -15.09
C GLU A 214 -4.62 6.35 -13.60
N THR A 215 -3.95 5.47 -12.86
CA THR A 215 -4.22 5.26 -11.43
C THR A 215 -3.41 6.20 -10.52
N MET A 216 -2.49 7.01 -11.07
CA MET A 216 -1.44 7.69 -10.29
C MET A 216 -1.91 8.85 -9.37
N LEU A 217 -3.21 9.04 -9.15
CA LEU A 217 -3.69 9.83 -8.01
C LEU A 217 -3.45 9.04 -6.71
N LYS A 218 -2.25 9.21 -6.14
CA LYS A 218 -1.83 8.53 -4.91
C LYS A 218 -2.25 9.29 -3.66
N VAL A 219 -2.66 8.56 -2.62
CA VAL A 219 -2.96 9.09 -1.28
C VAL A 219 -2.22 8.26 -0.25
N MET A 220 -1.35 8.88 0.52
CA MET A 220 -0.71 8.25 1.69
C MET A 220 -1.65 8.41 2.88
N LYS A 221 -2.08 7.28 3.45
CA LYS A 221 -3.12 7.24 4.47
C LYS A 221 -2.58 6.82 5.83
N TYR A 222 -3.05 7.51 6.86
CA TYR A 222 -2.83 7.13 8.24
C TYR A 222 -4.17 6.97 8.96
N TYR A 223 -4.44 5.76 9.42
CA TYR A 223 -5.59 5.45 10.26
C TYR A 223 -5.16 5.37 11.72
N ASP A 224 -5.92 6.03 12.59
CA ASP A 224 -5.82 5.96 14.06
C ASP A 224 -7.20 5.59 14.62
N PHE A 225 -7.49 4.30 14.63
CA PHE A 225 -8.78 3.73 14.98
C PHE A 225 -8.75 3.12 16.38
N ALA A 226 -9.79 3.42 17.15
CA ALA A 226 -9.98 2.93 18.51
C ALA A 226 -10.91 1.70 18.57
N TRP A 227 -10.93 0.91 17.50
CA TRP A 227 -11.83 -0.24 17.37
C TRP A 227 -11.46 -1.39 18.31
N ARG A 228 -12.44 -2.21 18.64
CA ARG A 228 -12.35 -3.37 19.52
C ARG A 228 -12.24 -4.67 18.75
N LEU A 229 -11.81 -5.72 19.44
CA LEU A 229 -11.77 -7.06 18.87
C LEU A 229 -13.19 -7.57 18.57
N THR A 230 -14.17 -7.29 19.42
CA THR A 230 -15.56 -7.72 19.25
C THR A 230 -16.52 -6.58 19.60
N ARG A 231 -17.83 -6.78 19.35
CA ARG A 231 -18.87 -5.80 19.74
C ARG A 231 -19.07 -5.62 21.24
N ASP A 232 -18.51 -6.50 22.07
CA ASP A 232 -18.52 -6.31 23.53
C ASP A 232 -17.79 -5.00 23.89
N PRO A 233 -18.43 -4.02 24.55
CA PRO A 233 -17.81 -2.77 24.94
C PRO A 233 -16.56 -2.92 25.83
N ASN A 234 -16.44 -4.05 26.54
CA ASN A 234 -15.30 -4.39 27.39
C ASN A 234 -14.17 -5.14 26.64
N SER A 235 -14.39 -5.45 25.37
CA SER A 235 -13.40 -6.11 24.52
C SER A 235 -12.18 -5.23 24.32
N SER A 236 -10.99 -5.83 24.30
CA SER A 236 -9.75 -5.09 24.08
C SER A 236 -9.72 -4.46 22.69
N VAL A 237 -9.01 -3.34 22.55
CA VAL A 237 -8.76 -2.73 21.24
C VAL A 237 -7.98 -3.65 20.30
N ILE A 238 -8.17 -3.47 19.00
CA ILE A 238 -7.43 -4.20 17.97
C ILE A 238 -5.91 -3.97 18.11
N PRO A 239 -5.06 -4.99 17.86
CA PRO A 239 -3.61 -4.85 18.01
C PRO A 239 -2.98 -3.76 17.16
N ALA A 240 -3.46 -3.57 15.93
CA ALA A 240 -2.97 -2.53 15.02
C ALA A 240 -4.06 -1.47 14.75
N GLY A 241 -4.41 -0.70 15.80
CA GLY A 241 -5.31 0.45 15.65
C GLY A 241 -4.70 1.61 14.85
N LYS A 242 -3.37 1.62 14.68
CA LYS A 242 -2.64 2.64 13.93
C LYS A 242 -1.99 2.03 12.69
N ILE A 243 -2.26 2.54 11.50
CA ILE A 243 -1.75 1.99 10.24
C ILE A 243 -1.39 3.12 9.30
N LEU A 244 -0.14 3.16 8.82
CA LEU A 244 0.33 4.05 7.77
C LEU A 244 0.56 3.24 6.48
N PHE A 245 -0.05 3.65 5.37
CA PHE A 245 0.00 2.88 4.12
C PHE A 245 -0.19 3.75 2.88
N SER A 246 0.35 3.30 1.74
CA SER A 246 0.10 3.92 0.44
C SER A 246 -1.25 3.48 -0.11
N SER A 247 -2.00 4.36 -0.75
CA SER A 247 -3.37 4.09 -1.21
C SER A 247 -3.76 5.08 -2.32
N TYR A 248 -5.06 5.19 -2.56
CA TYR A 248 -5.73 6.00 -3.58
C TYR A 248 -6.98 6.66 -2.95
N PRO A 249 -7.54 7.71 -3.56
CA PRO A 249 -8.74 8.37 -3.05
C PRO A 249 -9.88 7.37 -2.78
N SER A 250 -10.47 7.44 -1.58
CA SER A 250 -11.58 6.58 -1.11
C SER A 250 -11.38 5.06 -1.23
N THR A 251 -10.16 4.59 -1.47
CA THR A 251 -9.81 3.17 -1.37
C THR A 251 -9.42 2.87 0.08
N ILE A 252 -10.27 2.18 0.83
CA ILE A 252 -10.10 1.95 2.28
C ILE A 252 -8.96 0.97 2.67
N ASN A 253 -8.24 0.45 1.67
CA ASN A 253 -7.06 -0.38 1.80
C ASN A 253 -5.95 0.12 0.84
N SER A 254 -4.78 -0.54 0.83
CA SER A 254 -3.63 -0.06 0.05
C SER A 254 -3.76 -0.33 -1.46
N ILE A 255 -4.10 -1.56 -1.85
CA ILE A 255 -4.11 -2.09 -3.24
C ILE A 255 -2.78 -1.94 -4.01
N ASP A 256 -1.72 -1.50 -3.33
CA ASP A 256 -0.35 -1.52 -3.85
C ASP A 256 0.28 -2.91 -3.70
N ASP A 257 0.38 -3.57 -2.53
CA ASP A 257 0.07 -3.15 -1.14
C ASP A 257 1.33 -2.89 -0.28
N PHE A 258 1.31 -1.86 0.57
CA PHE A 258 2.38 -1.60 1.55
C PHE A 258 1.85 -0.93 2.84
N TYR A 259 1.98 -1.61 3.98
CA TYR A 259 1.48 -1.18 5.29
C TYR A 259 2.60 -1.18 6.34
N VAL A 260 2.63 -0.13 7.17
CA VAL A 260 3.43 -0.03 8.39
C VAL A 260 2.46 0.11 9.56
N THR A 261 2.48 -0.83 10.49
CA THR A 261 1.49 -0.89 11.58
C THR A 261 2.07 -0.39 12.90
N GLY A 262 1.19 0.18 13.73
CA GLY A 262 1.51 0.67 15.08
C GLY A 262 1.80 -0.45 16.08
N ASN A 263 1.73 -1.71 15.67
CA ASN A 263 2.27 -2.85 16.43
C ASN A 263 3.56 -3.43 15.82
N GLY A 264 4.26 -2.63 15.00
CA GLY A 264 5.61 -2.90 14.55
C GLY A 264 5.74 -3.95 13.45
N MET A 265 4.67 -4.23 12.70
CA MET A 265 4.73 -5.08 11.51
C MET A 265 4.81 -4.24 10.24
N VAL A 266 5.49 -4.78 9.24
CA VAL A 266 5.45 -4.28 7.86
C VAL A 266 4.87 -5.38 6.98
N ILE A 267 3.86 -5.03 6.20
CA ILE A 267 3.13 -5.95 5.32
C ILE A 267 3.19 -5.43 3.90
N GLN A 268 3.61 -6.27 2.96
CA GLN A 268 3.65 -5.93 1.55
C GLN A 268 3.36 -7.15 0.67
N GLU A 269 3.05 -6.95 -0.60
CA GLU A 269 2.76 -8.04 -1.53
C GLU A 269 3.34 -7.80 -2.93
N THR A 270 3.45 -8.87 -3.73
CA THR A 270 3.43 -8.73 -5.19
C THR A 270 2.46 -9.74 -5.81
N THR A 271 1.70 -9.31 -6.81
CA THR A 271 0.63 -10.13 -7.40
C THR A 271 1.19 -11.28 -8.25
N ASN A 272 0.88 -12.53 -7.94
CA ASN A 272 1.22 -13.68 -8.77
C ASN A 272 0.12 -13.97 -9.82
N GLY A 273 -1.15 -13.79 -9.45
CA GLY A 273 -2.29 -14.18 -10.27
C GLY A 273 -2.48 -15.71 -10.32
N ASN A 274 -3.22 -16.17 -11.32
CA ASN A 274 -3.46 -17.58 -11.58
C ASN A 274 -3.60 -17.80 -13.10
N ALA A 275 -2.91 -18.80 -13.64
CA ALA A 275 -2.98 -19.17 -15.05
C ALA A 275 -3.68 -20.52 -15.28
N ASN A 276 -4.03 -21.24 -14.22
CA ASN A 276 -4.77 -22.49 -14.31
C ASN A 276 -6.29 -22.24 -14.26
N PRO A 277 -7.01 -22.38 -15.38
CA PRO A 277 -8.45 -22.12 -15.43
C PRO A 277 -9.27 -23.09 -14.58
N ASN A 278 -8.74 -24.28 -14.26
CA ASN A 278 -9.42 -25.29 -13.44
C ASN A 278 -9.58 -24.87 -11.98
N LEU A 279 -8.92 -23.79 -11.55
CA LEU A 279 -9.07 -23.23 -10.20
C LEU A 279 -10.21 -22.18 -10.11
N TRP A 280 -10.68 -21.64 -11.24
CA TRP A 280 -11.77 -20.64 -11.23
C TRP A 280 -13.13 -21.13 -10.72
N PRO A 281 -13.49 -22.43 -10.76
CA PRO A 281 -14.66 -22.93 -10.03
C PRO A 281 -14.64 -22.60 -8.53
N PHE A 282 -13.49 -22.53 -7.86
CA PHE A 282 -13.43 -22.12 -6.44
C PHE A 282 -13.90 -20.68 -6.24
N VAL A 283 -13.59 -19.79 -7.18
CA VAL A 283 -14.04 -18.39 -7.13
C VAL A 283 -15.54 -18.30 -7.47
N ARG A 284 -15.97 -18.91 -8.57
CA ARG A 284 -17.37 -18.83 -9.04
C ARG A 284 -18.37 -19.48 -8.09
N HIS A 285 -17.98 -20.57 -7.43
CA HIS A 285 -18.87 -21.29 -6.50
C HIS A 285 -18.65 -20.91 -5.03
N GLY A 286 -17.53 -20.25 -4.68
CA GLY A 286 -17.19 -19.85 -3.32
C GLY A 286 -17.82 -18.55 -2.83
N LEU A 287 -18.64 -17.86 -3.64
CA LEU A 287 -19.13 -16.51 -3.33
C LEU A 287 -19.93 -16.41 -2.03
N ASN A 288 -20.63 -17.48 -1.64
CA ASN A 288 -21.41 -17.52 -0.38
C ASN A 288 -20.56 -17.87 0.86
N SER A 289 -19.27 -18.17 0.66
CA SER A 289 -18.37 -18.72 1.68
C SER A 289 -16.94 -18.20 1.56
N THR A 290 -16.77 -17.02 1.00
CA THR A 290 -15.48 -16.36 0.85
C THR A 290 -15.62 -14.88 1.14
N VAL A 291 -14.51 -14.24 1.47
CA VAL A 291 -14.44 -12.80 1.68
C VAL A 291 -13.43 -12.24 0.68
N LEU A 292 -13.78 -11.18 -0.06
CA LEU A 292 -12.86 -10.58 -1.03
C LEU A 292 -11.54 -10.16 -0.37
N ALA A 293 -10.44 -10.30 -1.11
CA ALA A 293 -9.09 -10.09 -0.61
C ALA A 293 -8.90 -8.72 0.07
N ALA A 294 -9.47 -7.65 -0.49
CA ALA A 294 -9.36 -6.29 0.08
C ALA A 294 -9.79 -6.24 1.56
N PHE A 295 -10.90 -6.90 1.93
CA PHE A 295 -11.34 -6.99 3.32
C PHE A 295 -10.45 -7.90 4.15
N ARG A 296 -10.06 -9.07 3.62
CA ARG A 296 -9.20 -10.01 4.33
C ARG A 296 -7.86 -9.40 4.73
N VAL A 297 -7.28 -8.57 3.85
CA VAL A 297 -6.04 -7.84 4.13
C VAL A 297 -6.21 -6.90 5.31
N MET A 298 -7.26 -6.07 5.32
CA MET A 298 -7.48 -5.13 6.43
C MET A 298 -7.85 -5.83 7.73
N ILE A 299 -8.66 -6.89 7.68
CA ILE A 299 -8.97 -7.73 8.85
C ILE A 299 -7.69 -8.32 9.45
N ALA A 300 -6.85 -8.95 8.62
CA ALA A 300 -5.59 -9.54 9.08
C ALA A 300 -4.63 -8.49 9.64
N THR A 301 -4.49 -7.34 8.95
CA THR A 301 -3.61 -6.25 9.36
C THR A 301 -4.02 -5.66 10.71
N ARG A 302 -5.33 -5.50 10.97
CA ARG A 302 -5.86 -4.98 12.25
C ARG A 302 -5.69 -5.97 13.40
N LEU A 303 -5.96 -7.25 13.16
CA LEU A 303 -6.07 -8.28 14.20
C LEU A 303 -4.76 -8.95 14.60
N ALA A 304 -3.79 -9.07 13.68
CA ALA A 304 -2.62 -9.89 13.92
C ALA A 304 -1.59 -9.21 14.83
N ARG A 305 -0.94 -10.00 15.68
CA ARG A 305 0.19 -9.58 16.54
C ARG A 305 1.54 -10.07 16.02
N SER A 306 1.53 -11.11 15.19
CA SER A 306 2.70 -11.74 14.59
C SER A 306 2.47 -12.08 13.11
N PRO A 307 3.54 -12.40 12.34
CA PRO A 307 3.41 -12.73 10.93
C PRO A 307 2.58 -13.99 10.67
N SER A 308 2.73 -15.01 11.51
CA SER A 308 1.96 -16.26 11.41
C SER A 308 0.47 -16.04 11.67
N GLU A 309 0.12 -15.19 12.66
CA GLU A 309 -1.27 -14.79 12.91
C GLU A 309 -1.86 -14.01 11.74
N TRP A 310 -1.10 -13.08 11.15
CA TRP A 310 -1.55 -12.33 9.97
C TRP A 310 -1.94 -13.28 8.84
N ILE A 311 -1.09 -14.25 8.56
CA ILE A 311 -1.34 -15.26 7.53
C ILE A 311 -2.54 -16.13 7.88
N ALA A 312 -2.70 -16.52 9.15
CA ALA A 312 -3.86 -17.30 9.60
C ALA A 312 -5.18 -16.54 9.39
N PHE A 313 -5.24 -15.25 9.76
CA PHE A 313 -6.41 -14.42 9.51
C PHE A 313 -6.65 -14.20 8.02
N PHE A 314 -5.61 -13.87 7.24
CA PHE A 314 -5.74 -13.65 5.80
C PHE A 314 -6.19 -14.89 5.04
N SER A 315 -5.76 -16.08 5.47
CA SER A 315 -6.10 -17.37 4.84
C SER A 315 -7.56 -17.77 5.03
N ARG A 316 -8.23 -17.21 6.04
CA ARG A 316 -9.62 -17.51 6.35
C ARG A 316 -10.54 -16.99 5.24
N GLU A 317 -11.54 -17.79 4.86
CA GLU A 317 -12.51 -17.45 3.80
C GLU A 317 -11.86 -17.01 2.47
N ASN A 318 -10.73 -17.64 2.09
CA ASN A 318 -9.97 -17.31 0.88
C ASN A 318 -10.85 -17.26 -0.39
N SER A 319 -10.95 -16.08 -0.99
CA SER A 319 -11.72 -15.84 -2.22
C SER A 319 -11.09 -16.34 -3.51
N GLY A 320 -9.78 -16.62 -3.53
CA GLY A 320 -9.06 -16.90 -4.78
C GLY A 320 -8.97 -15.71 -5.73
N THR A 321 -9.23 -14.51 -5.24
CA THR A 321 -9.13 -13.24 -5.97
C THR A 321 -7.98 -12.41 -5.40
N TYR A 322 -7.34 -11.59 -6.24
CA TYR A 322 -6.11 -10.85 -5.89
C TYR A 322 -5.04 -11.78 -5.29
N ASN A 323 -4.60 -12.73 -6.12
CA ASN A 323 -3.71 -13.84 -5.73
C ASN A 323 -2.25 -13.36 -5.67
N ASN A 324 -1.74 -13.16 -4.47
CA ASN A 324 -0.47 -12.48 -4.23
C ASN A 324 0.53 -13.36 -3.47
N GLN A 325 1.81 -12.99 -3.54
CA GLN A 325 2.82 -13.35 -2.56
C GLN A 325 2.89 -12.25 -1.48
N TRP A 326 2.35 -12.55 -0.31
CA TRP A 326 2.40 -11.68 0.87
C TRP A 326 3.70 -11.89 1.64
N MET A 327 4.28 -10.79 2.10
CA MET A 327 5.49 -10.71 2.92
C MET A 327 5.13 -9.98 4.20
N VAL A 328 5.27 -10.65 5.34
CA VAL A 328 4.92 -10.10 6.65
C VAL A 328 6.14 -10.14 7.56
N ILE A 329 6.62 -8.95 7.94
CA ILE A 329 7.84 -8.76 8.72
C ILE A 329 7.47 -8.24 10.10
N ASP A 330 7.87 -8.95 11.15
CA ASP A 330 7.73 -8.46 12.52
C ASP A 330 9.01 -7.78 12.98
N THR A 331 9.05 -6.45 12.83
CA THR A 331 10.23 -5.72 13.26
C THR A 331 10.44 -5.82 14.75
N LYS A 332 9.41 -6.08 15.58
CA LYS A 332 9.50 -6.21 17.07
C LYS A 332 10.62 -7.12 17.52
N LEU A 333 10.88 -8.16 16.74
CA LEU A 333 11.88 -9.17 17.04
C LEU A 333 13.31 -8.76 16.67
N PHE A 334 13.49 -7.65 15.96
CA PHE A 334 14.79 -7.15 15.55
C PHE A 334 15.36 -6.18 16.59
N ASP A 335 16.48 -6.54 17.22
CA ASP A 335 17.23 -5.70 18.14
C ASP A 335 18.65 -5.50 17.56
N PRO A 336 19.03 -4.28 17.11
CA PRO A 336 20.34 -4.01 16.52
C PRO A 336 21.54 -4.31 17.44
N LEU A 337 21.30 -4.47 18.75
CA LEU A 337 22.34 -4.79 19.74
C LEU A 337 22.46 -6.30 20.01
N LYS A 338 21.58 -7.12 19.43
CA LYS A 338 21.55 -8.58 19.61
C LYS A 338 21.72 -9.30 18.27
N PRO A 339 22.09 -10.60 18.28
CA PRO A 339 22.01 -11.41 17.08
C PRO A 339 20.60 -11.38 16.46
N PRO A 340 20.47 -11.34 15.12
CA PRO A 340 19.16 -11.36 14.47
C PRO A 340 18.29 -12.56 14.87
N PRO A 341 16.96 -12.38 14.94
CA PRO A 341 16.03 -13.47 15.23
C PRO A 341 16.16 -14.59 14.18
N ARG A 342 16.15 -15.85 14.63
CA ARG A 342 16.30 -17.03 13.77
C ARG A 342 14.98 -17.61 13.24
N LYS A 343 13.86 -17.18 13.82
CA LYS A 343 12.50 -17.61 13.49
C LYS A 343 11.49 -16.50 13.76
N ASP A 344 10.30 -16.64 13.20
CA ASP A 344 9.11 -15.81 13.40
C ASP A 344 9.26 -14.33 13.01
N PHE A 345 10.41 -13.95 12.44
CA PHE A 345 10.71 -12.58 12.04
C PHE A 345 10.12 -12.23 10.68
N PHE A 346 10.21 -13.14 9.72
CA PHE A 346 9.76 -12.89 8.36
C PHE A 346 9.06 -14.11 7.78
N TRP A 347 7.77 -13.95 7.49
CA TRP A 347 6.94 -14.97 6.85
C TRP A 347 6.52 -14.56 5.45
N VAL A 348 6.38 -15.56 4.59
CA VAL A 348 5.84 -15.42 3.24
C VAL A 348 4.63 -16.33 3.07
N ALA A 349 3.57 -15.82 2.44
CA ALA A 349 2.39 -16.59 2.07
C ALA A 349 2.02 -16.35 0.60
N GLU A 350 1.55 -17.39 -0.09
CA GLU A 350 1.07 -17.30 -1.46
C GLU A 350 -0.34 -17.86 -1.56
N GLN A 351 -1.24 -17.04 -2.10
CA GLN A 351 -2.63 -17.40 -2.32
C GLN A 351 -2.89 -17.77 -3.77
N ILE A 352 -3.69 -18.80 -3.97
CA ILE A 352 -4.38 -19.13 -5.23
C ILE A 352 -5.84 -19.48 -4.91
N PRO A 353 -6.74 -19.66 -5.90
CA PRO A 353 -8.09 -20.12 -5.59
C PRO A 353 -8.08 -21.48 -4.88
N GLY A 354 -8.69 -21.52 -3.69
CA GLY A 354 -8.82 -22.71 -2.86
C GLY A 354 -7.67 -22.98 -1.89
N LEU A 355 -6.54 -22.26 -1.96
CA LEU A 355 -5.37 -22.54 -1.12
C LEU A 355 -4.55 -21.29 -0.78
N VAL A 356 -4.05 -21.25 0.46
CA VAL A 356 -2.93 -20.40 0.86
C VAL A 356 -1.81 -21.30 1.38
N GLN A 357 -0.62 -21.20 0.79
CA GLN A 357 0.58 -21.84 1.31
C GLN A 357 1.47 -20.78 1.97
N SER A 358 2.09 -21.10 3.11
CA SER A 358 2.99 -20.17 3.80
C SER A 358 4.17 -20.86 4.45
N ALA A 359 5.20 -20.08 4.76
CA ALA A 359 6.36 -20.51 5.53
C ALA A 359 7.02 -19.34 6.25
N ASP A 360 7.65 -19.64 7.39
CA ASP A 360 8.70 -18.80 7.97
C ASP A 360 9.95 -18.88 7.06
N VAL A 361 10.36 -17.73 6.52
CA VAL A 361 11.53 -17.60 5.65
C VAL A 361 12.64 -16.79 6.32
N THR A 362 12.61 -16.67 7.65
CA THR A 362 13.63 -15.96 8.44
C THR A 362 15.04 -16.49 8.16
N GLU A 363 15.24 -17.81 8.19
CA GLU A 363 16.56 -18.40 7.89
C GLU A 363 17.01 -18.13 6.46
N HIS A 364 16.09 -18.12 5.49
CA HIS A 364 16.40 -17.76 4.11
C HIS A 364 16.93 -16.33 4.03
N LEU A 365 16.23 -15.38 4.66
CA LEU A 365 16.64 -13.97 4.69
C LEU A 365 18.00 -13.79 5.35
N LEU A 366 18.29 -14.49 6.45
CA LEU A 366 19.59 -14.43 7.12
C LEU A 366 20.72 -15.01 6.25
N ASN A 367 20.46 -16.10 5.54
CA ASN A 367 21.47 -16.76 4.72
C ASN A 367 21.76 -16.01 3.41
N LYS A 368 20.74 -15.40 2.80
CA LYS A 368 20.87 -14.65 1.54
C LYS A 368 21.10 -13.16 1.73
N SER A 369 20.83 -12.64 2.93
CA SER A 369 20.77 -11.21 3.27
C SER A 369 19.68 -10.41 2.55
N TYR A 370 18.84 -11.04 1.72
CA TYR A 370 17.72 -10.38 1.03
C TYR A 370 16.60 -11.36 0.67
N TRP A 371 15.43 -10.81 0.35
CA TRP A 371 14.32 -11.44 -0.33
C TRP A 371 13.80 -10.48 -1.42
N GLY A 372 13.69 -10.98 -2.65
CA GLY A 372 13.08 -10.25 -3.76
C GLY A 372 11.74 -10.88 -4.14
N SER A 373 10.74 -10.05 -4.45
CA SER A 373 9.43 -10.47 -4.94
C SER A 373 9.09 -9.75 -6.25
N TYR A 374 8.58 -10.49 -7.23
CA TYR A 374 8.50 -10.04 -8.63
C TYR A 374 7.49 -10.84 -9.47
N ASN A 375 6.28 -11.06 -8.90
CA ASN A 375 5.12 -11.62 -9.60
C ASN A 375 5.30 -13.05 -10.15
N ASN A 376 6.19 -13.80 -9.55
CA ASN A 376 6.38 -15.22 -9.82
C ASN A 376 6.31 -15.96 -8.47
N PRO A 377 5.47 -17.01 -8.34
CA PRO A 377 5.37 -17.72 -7.08
C PRO A 377 6.70 -18.38 -6.71
N TYR A 378 7.04 -18.35 -5.43
CA TYR A 378 8.22 -18.98 -4.81
C TYR A 378 7.95 -20.44 -4.47
N PHE A 379 6.80 -20.76 -3.88
CA PHE A 379 6.52 -22.11 -3.44
C PHE A 379 6.29 -23.01 -4.66
N LYS A 380 7.13 -24.04 -4.81
CA LYS A 380 7.10 -24.97 -5.97
C LYS A 380 5.71 -25.56 -6.21
N PHE A 381 4.98 -25.89 -5.14
CA PHE A 381 3.61 -26.41 -5.24
C PHE A 381 2.65 -25.36 -5.82
N ILE A 382 2.70 -24.12 -5.32
CA ILE A 382 1.87 -23.02 -5.86
C ILE A 382 2.22 -22.75 -7.32
N ARG A 383 3.50 -22.71 -7.70
CA ARG A 383 3.92 -22.56 -9.11
C ARG A 383 3.31 -23.62 -10.02
N ALA A 384 3.41 -24.89 -9.62
CA ALA A 384 2.89 -26.01 -10.39
C ALA A 384 1.36 -25.92 -10.55
N ILE A 385 0.64 -25.75 -9.43
CA ILE A 385 -0.83 -25.77 -9.43
C ILE A 385 -1.44 -24.53 -10.09
N SER A 386 -0.82 -23.36 -9.98
CA SER A 386 -1.27 -22.12 -10.63
C SER A 386 -0.95 -22.03 -12.13
N GLY A 387 -0.23 -23.01 -12.68
CA GLY A 387 0.11 -23.09 -14.10
C GLY A 387 1.37 -22.30 -14.50
N PHE A 388 2.17 -21.82 -13.56
CA PHE A 388 3.39 -21.06 -13.85
C PHE A 388 4.50 -21.91 -14.48
N ASP A 389 4.59 -23.19 -14.13
CA ASP A 389 5.56 -24.11 -14.74
C ASP A 389 5.29 -24.31 -16.24
N ASP A 390 4.02 -24.27 -16.65
CA ASP A 390 3.63 -24.35 -18.07
C ASP A 390 3.84 -23.02 -18.80
N LEU A 391 3.66 -21.88 -18.12
CA LEU A 391 4.05 -20.58 -18.65
C LEU A 391 5.56 -20.48 -18.87
N GLU A 392 6.37 -21.01 -17.95
CA GLU A 392 7.83 -21.06 -18.09
C GLU A 392 8.24 -21.92 -19.28
N LYS A 393 7.63 -23.10 -19.50
CA LYS A 393 7.87 -23.90 -20.71
C LYS A 393 7.51 -23.16 -22.00
N LYS A 394 6.43 -22.37 -21.97
CA LYS A 394 5.90 -21.69 -23.16
C LYS A 394 6.61 -20.38 -23.50
N PHE A 395 6.97 -19.60 -22.49
CA PHE A 395 7.47 -18.23 -22.65
C PHE A 395 8.89 -18.04 -22.08
N GLY A 396 9.50 -19.09 -21.53
CA GLY A 396 10.88 -19.11 -21.05
C GLY A 396 11.06 -18.41 -19.70
N GLU A 397 12.27 -17.90 -19.51
CA GLU A 397 12.78 -17.41 -18.21
C GLU A 397 11.94 -16.28 -17.59
N CYS A 398 11.14 -15.55 -18.37
CA CYS A 398 10.26 -14.50 -17.86
C CYS A 398 9.31 -14.98 -16.74
N PHE A 399 8.91 -16.26 -16.79
CA PHE A 399 8.05 -16.89 -15.78
C PHE A 399 8.82 -17.79 -14.82
N SER A 400 10.15 -17.88 -14.96
CA SER A 400 11.01 -18.59 -14.01
C SER A 400 11.13 -17.79 -12.73
N TYR A 401 10.97 -18.44 -11.57
CA TYR A 401 11.19 -17.75 -10.29
C TYR A 401 12.65 -17.29 -10.14
N GLU A 402 13.61 -18.10 -10.58
CA GLU A 402 15.04 -17.82 -10.40
C GLU A 402 15.63 -17.00 -11.55
N MET A 403 15.10 -17.18 -12.77
CA MET A 403 15.72 -16.65 -13.99
C MET A 403 14.96 -15.50 -14.63
N THR A 404 13.81 -15.06 -14.08
CA THR A 404 13.16 -13.85 -14.58
C THR A 404 14.11 -12.64 -14.46
N PRO A 405 14.11 -11.68 -15.42
CA PRO A 405 15.02 -10.53 -15.40
C PRO A 405 15.09 -9.79 -14.06
N ARG A 406 13.96 -9.60 -13.38
CA ARG A 406 13.94 -8.96 -12.04
C ARG A 406 14.65 -9.77 -10.97
N ALA A 407 14.51 -11.09 -10.97
CA ALA A 407 15.25 -11.96 -10.05
C ALA A 407 16.76 -11.84 -10.26
N GLN A 408 17.19 -11.82 -11.52
CA GLN A 408 18.59 -11.66 -11.90
C GLN A 408 19.14 -10.27 -11.53
N ILE A 409 18.38 -9.20 -11.77
CA ILE A 409 18.75 -7.84 -11.39
C ILE A 409 18.85 -7.72 -9.87
N PHE A 410 17.85 -8.21 -9.11
CA PHE A 410 17.94 -8.23 -7.65
C PHE A 410 19.18 -8.97 -7.18
N ARG A 411 19.44 -10.19 -7.69
CA ARG A 411 20.62 -11.00 -7.35
C ARG A 411 21.94 -10.25 -7.62
N ARG A 412 22.02 -9.49 -8.72
CA ARG A 412 23.20 -8.70 -9.11
C ARG A 412 23.38 -7.45 -8.25
N GLU A 413 22.30 -6.76 -7.91
CA GLU A 413 22.34 -5.40 -7.34
C GLU A 413 22.18 -5.35 -5.83
N HIS A 414 21.46 -6.30 -5.22
CA HIS A 414 21.22 -6.29 -3.77
C HIS A 414 22.50 -6.21 -2.91
N PRO A 415 23.68 -6.75 -3.29
CA PRO A 415 24.88 -6.62 -2.47
C PRO A 415 25.40 -5.17 -2.38
N LYS A 416 25.05 -4.31 -3.35
CA LYS A 416 25.42 -2.88 -3.35
C LYS A 416 24.51 -2.04 -2.44
N VAL A 417 23.39 -2.60 -1.99
CA VAL A 417 22.43 -1.94 -1.11
C VAL A 417 22.90 -2.04 0.34
N VAL A 418 23.60 -0.99 0.77
CA VAL A 418 24.16 -0.87 2.14
C VAL A 418 23.58 0.32 2.91
N SER A 419 22.69 1.09 2.29
CA SER A 419 22.07 2.28 2.87
C SER A 419 20.65 2.48 2.32
N LEU A 420 19.83 3.28 3.03
CA LEU A 420 18.50 3.69 2.58
C LEU A 420 18.51 4.31 1.17
N PRO A 421 19.38 5.28 0.82
CA PRO A 421 19.48 5.78 -0.55
C PRO A 421 19.84 4.70 -1.58
N GLY A 422 20.66 3.72 -1.21
CA GLY A 422 20.98 2.58 -2.07
C GLY A 422 19.77 1.70 -2.34
N ALA A 423 18.95 1.44 -1.32
CA ALA A 423 17.71 0.69 -1.45
C ALA A 423 16.71 1.43 -2.34
N TYR A 424 16.54 2.74 -2.11
CA TYR A 424 15.70 3.61 -2.95
C TYR A 424 16.11 3.55 -4.43
N ARG A 425 17.40 3.73 -4.73
CA ARG A 425 17.92 3.68 -6.11
C ARG A 425 17.69 2.32 -6.78
N LEU A 426 17.87 1.22 -6.06
CA LEU A 426 17.57 -0.11 -6.60
C LEU A 426 16.09 -0.26 -6.94
N MET A 427 15.20 0.20 -6.07
CA MET A 427 13.77 0.13 -6.32
C MET A 427 13.28 1.07 -7.42
N ARG A 428 14.12 2.02 -7.87
CA ARG A 428 13.87 2.90 -9.02
C ARG A 428 14.63 2.49 -10.28
N LEU A 429 15.40 1.40 -10.23
CA LEU A 429 16.32 0.99 -11.29
C LEU A 429 15.57 0.61 -12.57
N ASN A 430 15.85 1.35 -13.64
CA ASN A 430 15.50 1.01 -15.02
C ASN A 430 16.50 1.63 -15.99
N ASP A 431 17.39 0.80 -16.54
CA ASP A 431 18.38 1.19 -17.55
C ASP A 431 18.27 0.29 -18.78
N PHE A 432 17.03 0.05 -19.22
CA PHE A 432 16.68 -1.06 -20.12
C PHE A 432 17.38 -1.07 -21.48
N THR A 433 17.85 0.09 -21.96
CA THR A 433 18.59 0.19 -23.22
C THR A 433 20.05 -0.26 -23.11
N HIS A 434 20.61 -0.27 -21.89
CA HIS A 434 22.02 -0.60 -21.64
C HIS A 434 22.19 -1.89 -20.81
N ASP A 435 21.21 -2.24 -19.98
CA ASP A 435 21.27 -3.43 -19.13
C ASP A 435 21.09 -4.72 -19.97
N PRO A 436 22.08 -5.64 -20.00
CA PRO A 436 21.95 -6.90 -20.72
C PRO A 436 20.79 -7.78 -20.21
N LEU A 437 20.37 -7.64 -18.95
CA LEU A 437 19.23 -8.38 -18.39
C LEU A 437 17.88 -7.84 -18.88
N SER A 438 17.85 -6.67 -19.51
CA SER A 438 16.64 -6.10 -20.11
C SER A 438 16.41 -6.50 -21.57
N ARG A 439 17.31 -7.32 -22.14
CA ARG A 439 17.20 -7.81 -23.52
C ARG A 439 16.07 -8.82 -23.68
N CYS A 440 15.38 -8.78 -24.82
CA CYS A 440 14.45 -9.81 -25.24
C CYS A 440 14.66 -10.19 -26.72
N ASN A 441 14.10 -11.32 -27.14
CA ASN A 441 13.98 -11.66 -28.55
C ASN A 441 12.85 -10.83 -29.20
N CYS A 442 13.09 -9.54 -29.32
CA CYS A 442 12.14 -8.51 -29.69
C CYS A 442 12.83 -7.47 -30.59
N THR A 443 12.04 -6.60 -31.20
CA THR A 443 12.55 -5.46 -31.98
C THR A 443 11.89 -4.18 -31.46
N PRO A 444 12.65 -3.21 -30.91
CA PRO A 444 14.08 -3.24 -30.57
C PRO A 444 14.46 -4.38 -29.60
N PRO A 445 15.76 -4.78 -29.48
CA PRO A 445 16.19 -5.99 -28.76
C PRO A 445 16.20 -5.85 -27.22
N TYR A 446 15.32 -5.02 -26.68
CA TYR A 446 15.16 -4.74 -25.26
C TYR A 446 13.72 -4.37 -24.95
N THR A 447 13.34 -4.47 -23.68
CA THR A 447 12.05 -3.98 -23.19
C THR A 447 12.23 -3.25 -21.87
N ALA A 448 11.59 -2.10 -21.75
CA ALA A 448 11.51 -1.31 -20.53
C ALA A 448 10.69 -1.97 -19.42
N GLN A 449 10.08 -3.14 -19.69
CA GLN A 449 9.39 -3.99 -18.72
C GLN A 449 10.38 -4.84 -17.90
N TYR A 450 11.57 -5.15 -18.43
CA TYR A 450 12.58 -5.97 -17.77
C TYR A 450 13.50 -5.13 -16.90
N ALA A 451 12.93 -4.52 -15.86
CA ALA A 451 13.61 -3.66 -14.89
C ALA A 451 12.97 -3.85 -13.50
N ILE A 452 13.58 -3.30 -12.43
CA ILE A 452 12.94 -3.30 -11.10
C ILE A 452 11.75 -2.34 -11.08
N ALA A 453 11.89 -1.19 -11.76
CA ALA A 453 10.83 -0.20 -11.94
C ALA A 453 10.45 -0.04 -13.42
N ALA A 454 9.48 -0.81 -13.92
CA ALA A 454 9.14 -0.84 -15.34
C ALA A 454 8.68 0.51 -15.89
N ARG A 455 8.93 0.72 -17.19
CA ARG A 455 8.53 1.90 -17.97
C ARG A 455 7.97 1.50 -19.33
N SER A 456 6.85 0.75 -19.36
CA SER A 456 6.33 0.22 -20.64
C SER A 456 5.98 1.33 -21.65
N ASP A 457 5.80 2.57 -21.19
CA ASP A 457 5.58 3.74 -22.04
C ASP A 457 6.80 4.12 -22.91
N LEU A 458 7.98 3.61 -22.58
CA LEU A 458 9.22 3.85 -23.34
C LEU A 458 9.50 2.77 -24.39
N ASN A 459 8.70 1.71 -24.45
CA ASN A 459 8.80 0.70 -25.49
C ASN A 459 8.31 1.28 -26.83
N ASP A 460 8.95 0.90 -27.94
CA ASP A 460 8.50 1.30 -29.28
C ASP A 460 7.08 0.76 -29.51
N PRO A 461 6.08 1.62 -29.78
CA PRO A 461 4.72 1.16 -30.04
C PRO A 461 4.55 0.38 -31.34
N ASN A 462 5.48 0.53 -32.29
CA ASN A 462 5.54 -0.27 -33.50
C ASN A 462 6.52 -1.46 -33.36
N GLY A 463 7.05 -1.68 -32.16
CA GLY A 463 7.98 -2.77 -31.88
C GLY A 463 7.31 -4.15 -31.96
N VAL A 464 8.12 -5.18 -32.17
CA VAL A 464 7.70 -6.58 -32.19
C VAL A 464 8.14 -7.25 -30.90
N TYR A 465 7.19 -7.68 -30.10
CA TYR A 465 7.44 -8.28 -28.78
C TYR A 465 6.90 -9.71 -28.70
N PRO A 466 7.58 -10.63 -27.98
CA PRO A 466 7.13 -12.02 -27.83
C PRO A 466 5.71 -12.18 -27.29
N PHE A 467 5.25 -11.25 -26.45
CA PHE A 467 3.87 -11.20 -25.95
C PHE A 467 3.52 -9.78 -25.47
N PRO A 468 2.22 -9.42 -25.41
CA PRO A 468 1.78 -8.04 -25.23
C PRO A 468 2.31 -7.31 -23.99
N LEU A 469 2.60 -8.03 -22.90
CA LEU A 469 3.08 -7.42 -21.66
C LEU A 469 4.46 -6.75 -21.79
N LEU A 470 5.25 -7.12 -22.80
CA LEU A 470 6.58 -6.55 -23.04
C LEU A 470 6.56 -5.33 -23.97
N GLY A 471 5.40 -5.01 -24.57
CA GLY A 471 5.28 -3.92 -25.53
C GLY A 471 4.93 -2.57 -24.90
N TYR A 472 4.59 -1.61 -25.76
CA TYR A 472 4.15 -0.28 -25.34
C TYR A 472 2.85 -0.35 -24.57
N ARG A 473 2.84 0.22 -23.35
CA ARG A 473 1.65 0.40 -22.51
C ARG A 473 1.86 1.61 -21.61
N LEU A 474 0.79 2.34 -21.33
CA LEU A 474 0.77 3.35 -20.25
C LEU A 474 0.69 2.67 -18.89
N HIS A 475 1.73 1.92 -18.57
CA HIS A 475 1.84 1.02 -17.42
C HIS A 475 3.31 0.89 -17.01
N GLY A 476 3.56 0.77 -15.72
CA GLY A 476 4.91 0.64 -15.18
C GLY A 476 4.90 0.89 -13.69
N ALA A 477 6.08 1.02 -13.12
CA ALA A 477 6.27 1.51 -11.77
C ALA A 477 5.61 2.87 -11.61
N THR A 478 4.79 3.04 -10.58
CA THR A 478 4.03 4.27 -10.32
C THR A 478 4.44 4.96 -9.02
N ASP A 479 5.30 4.33 -8.23
CA ASP A 479 5.79 4.86 -6.97
C ASP A 479 7.03 4.10 -6.48
N VAL A 480 7.50 4.44 -5.29
CA VAL A 480 8.28 3.56 -4.41
C VAL A 480 7.96 3.92 -2.97
N LYS A 481 7.88 2.91 -2.09
CA LYS A 481 7.76 3.06 -0.64
C LYS A 481 8.91 2.32 0.04
N LEU A 482 9.51 2.88 1.08
CA LEU A 482 10.69 2.35 1.74
C LEU A 482 10.70 2.69 3.24
N VAL A 483 11.05 1.72 4.08
CA VAL A 483 11.27 1.88 5.51
C VAL A 483 12.54 1.17 5.97
N ASN A 484 13.09 1.62 7.11
CA ASN A 484 14.04 0.89 7.93
C ASN A 484 13.58 0.85 9.39
N LEU A 485 14.38 0.28 10.30
CA LEU A 485 14.00 0.20 11.72
C LEU A 485 13.76 1.57 12.34
N GLU A 486 14.58 2.57 12.01
CA GLU A 486 14.44 3.94 12.54
C GLU A 486 13.13 4.60 12.08
N LEU A 487 12.76 4.44 10.81
CA LEU A 487 11.50 4.96 10.28
C LEU A 487 10.27 4.28 10.89
N ILE A 488 10.42 3.06 11.42
CA ILE A 488 9.35 2.30 12.09
C ILE A 488 9.35 2.56 13.61
N ARG A 489 10.52 2.86 14.21
CA ARG A 489 10.74 2.97 15.66
C ARG A 489 11.53 4.24 15.96
N SER A 490 10.91 5.21 16.62
CA SER A 490 11.67 6.33 17.16
C SER A 490 12.53 5.87 18.32
N VAL A 491 13.78 6.31 18.35
CA VAL A 491 14.55 6.51 19.59
C VAL A 491 14.58 8.01 19.86
N SER A 492 13.91 8.44 20.92
CA SER A 492 14.00 9.84 21.35
C SER A 492 15.41 10.12 21.90
N ASN A 493 16.28 10.72 21.08
CA ASN A 493 17.53 11.44 21.40
C ASN A 493 18.51 10.77 22.41
N PRO A 494 19.71 10.31 21.99
CA PRO A 494 20.67 9.55 22.81
C PRO A 494 21.40 10.34 23.92
N ALA A 495 21.09 11.62 24.15
CA ALA A 495 21.76 12.42 25.19
C ALA A 495 21.36 12.02 26.64
N VAL A 496 20.36 11.16 26.83
CA VAL A 496 19.91 10.69 28.16
C VAL A 496 19.74 9.16 28.20
N ALA A 497 20.64 8.42 27.54
CA ALA A 497 20.70 6.96 27.68
C ALA A 497 21.49 6.55 28.94
N GLY A 498 21.02 7.02 30.09
CA GLY A 498 21.47 6.59 31.40
C GLY A 498 20.27 6.04 32.17
N ILE A 499 20.06 4.73 32.07
CA ILE A 499 19.16 3.93 32.90
C ILE A 499 17.65 4.14 32.61
N MET A 500 17.07 3.26 31.78
CA MET A 500 15.78 2.55 31.97
C MET A 500 15.27 2.01 30.63
N GLU A 501 14.60 0.85 30.68
CA GLU A 501 13.86 0.16 29.62
C GLU A 501 13.62 0.98 28.35
N LEU A 502 14.17 0.51 27.22
CA LEU A 502 13.83 1.01 25.88
C LEU A 502 12.31 0.88 25.65
N MET A 503 11.53 1.88 26.07
CA MET A 503 10.25 2.15 25.45
C MET A 503 10.54 2.68 24.05
N LEU A 504 10.76 1.77 23.10
CA LEU A 504 10.72 2.05 21.67
C LEU A 504 9.32 2.58 21.37
N PHE A 505 9.18 3.89 21.18
CA PHE A 505 7.95 4.46 20.67
C PHE A 505 7.94 4.25 19.15
N LEU A 506 6.98 3.50 18.63
CA LEU A 506 6.85 3.31 17.19
C LEU A 506 6.58 4.66 16.52
N GLN A 507 7.45 5.02 15.59
CA GLN A 507 7.23 6.15 14.70
C GLN A 507 6.66 5.57 13.43
N LEU A 508 5.44 5.95 13.06
CA LEU A 508 4.89 5.52 11.79
C LEU A 508 5.40 6.52 10.74
N SER A 509 6.52 6.17 10.11
CA SER A 509 7.11 6.92 9.01
C SER A 509 7.46 6.02 7.84
N MET A 510 7.55 6.60 6.65
CA MET A 510 8.11 5.97 5.46
C MET A 510 8.72 6.99 4.50
N ILE A 511 9.66 6.56 3.68
CA ILE A 511 10.07 7.30 2.48
C ILE A 511 9.14 6.88 1.34
N ALA A 512 8.65 7.84 0.57
CA ALA A 512 7.90 7.55 -0.65
C ALA A 512 8.24 8.52 -1.78
N ALA A 513 8.12 8.06 -3.03
CA ALA A 513 8.12 8.91 -4.21
C ALA A 513 6.99 8.49 -5.15
N ALA A 514 6.31 9.45 -5.77
CA ALA A 514 5.25 9.20 -6.73
C ALA A 514 5.72 9.33 -8.18
N GLY A 515 5.07 8.58 -9.06
CA GLY A 515 5.28 8.60 -10.49
C GLY A 515 6.34 7.60 -10.99
N PRO A 516 6.45 7.45 -12.31
CA PRO A 516 7.41 6.52 -12.91
C PRO A 516 8.86 6.91 -12.64
N THR A 517 9.77 5.93 -12.72
CA THR A 517 11.21 6.20 -12.56
C THR A 517 11.73 7.13 -13.64
N TYR A 518 12.61 8.05 -13.26
CA TYR A 518 13.29 8.98 -14.16
C TYR A 518 14.80 9.07 -13.85
N ASP A 519 15.33 8.14 -13.06
CA ASP A 519 16.72 8.18 -12.58
C ASP A 519 17.72 7.98 -13.74
N GLN A 520 17.38 7.10 -14.68
CA GLN A 520 18.22 6.71 -15.84
C GLN A 520 17.48 6.82 -17.17
N VAL A 521 16.20 7.18 -17.12
CA VAL A 521 15.29 7.24 -18.26
C VAL A 521 14.56 8.58 -18.27
N PRO A 522 14.02 9.04 -19.42
CA PRO A 522 13.35 10.34 -19.49
C PRO A 522 12.15 10.45 -18.54
N VAL A 523 11.93 11.64 -17.99
CA VAL A 523 10.73 11.97 -17.21
C VAL A 523 9.47 11.68 -18.02
N PHE A 524 8.47 11.08 -17.37
CA PHE A 524 7.16 10.86 -17.98
C PHE A 524 6.35 12.16 -18.06
N GLU A 525 5.78 12.45 -19.24
CA GLU A 525 4.93 13.62 -19.52
C GLU A 525 3.70 13.16 -20.33
N TRP A 526 2.49 13.54 -19.90
CA TRP A 526 1.24 13.11 -20.54
C TRP A 526 1.11 13.60 -21.98
N SER A 527 1.60 14.80 -22.29
CA SER A 527 1.64 15.37 -23.63
C SER A 527 2.56 14.65 -24.62
N ARG A 528 3.37 13.68 -24.16
CA ARG A 528 4.31 12.93 -25.01
C ARG A 528 3.92 11.47 -25.21
N VAL A 529 2.74 11.06 -24.74
CA VAL A 529 2.26 9.68 -24.86
C VAL A 529 1.80 9.36 -26.28
N TRP A 530 1.95 8.11 -26.69
CA TRP A 530 1.46 7.61 -27.97
C TRP A 530 0.31 6.58 -27.80
N PRO A 531 -0.70 6.54 -28.68
CA PRO A 531 -1.16 7.71 -29.42
C PRO A 531 -1.52 8.83 -28.43
N ASP A 532 -1.65 10.05 -28.93
CA ASP A 532 -2.04 11.20 -28.12
C ASP A 532 -3.29 10.86 -27.29
N LYS A 533 -3.19 11.06 -25.98
CA LYS A 533 -4.25 10.75 -25.02
C LYS A 533 -4.47 11.95 -24.12
N ALA A 534 -5.74 12.22 -23.83
CA ALA A 534 -6.09 13.25 -22.86
C ALA A 534 -5.46 12.93 -21.50
N ARG A 535 -4.87 13.96 -20.88
CA ARG A 535 -4.36 13.85 -19.52
C ARG A 535 -5.52 13.48 -18.58
N PRO A 536 -5.35 12.45 -17.72
CA PRO A 536 -6.36 12.11 -16.73
C PRO A 536 -6.66 13.26 -15.77
N LEU A 537 -7.87 13.29 -15.21
CA LEU A 537 -8.32 14.34 -14.31
C LEU A 537 -7.37 14.46 -13.10
N MET A 538 -7.05 15.70 -12.74
CA MET A 538 -6.17 16.07 -11.61
C MET A 538 -4.73 15.54 -11.69
N HIS A 539 -4.32 14.85 -12.76
CA HIS A 539 -2.93 14.43 -12.91
C HIS A 539 -2.04 15.64 -13.22
N PRO A 540 -0.87 15.76 -12.56
CA PRO A 540 0.21 16.60 -13.03
C PRO A 540 0.62 16.25 -14.47
N GLU A 541 1.05 17.27 -15.24
CA GLU A 541 1.53 17.07 -16.60
C GLU A 541 2.80 16.23 -16.65
N ARG A 542 3.76 16.60 -15.80
CA ARG A 542 5.12 16.08 -15.76
C ARG A 542 5.37 15.41 -14.42
N TRP A 543 5.84 14.16 -14.44
CA TRP A 543 6.02 13.33 -13.25
C TRP A 543 7.50 13.24 -12.86
N ALA A 544 8.01 14.30 -12.23
CA ALA A 544 9.41 14.43 -11.78
C ALA A 544 9.48 14.77 -10.28
N PHE A 545 8.78 14.00 -9.46
CA PHE A 545 8.65 14.29 -8.03
C PHE A 545 9.80 13.70 -7.21
N PRO A 546 10.39 14.47 -6.27
CA PRO A 546 11.43 13.96 -5.39
C PRO A 546 10.85 12.98 -4.37
N PRO A 547 11.70 12.11 -3.76
CA PRO A 547 11.28 11.35 -2.60
C PRO A 547 11.03 12.26 -1.40
N VAL A 548 10.02 11.92 -0.63
CA VAL A 548 9.64 12.60 0.61
C VAL A 548 9.68 11.64 1.79
N VAL A 549 10.01 12.16 2.97
CA VAL A 549 9.77 11.44 4.23
C VAL A 549 8.37 11.80 4.71
N ILE A 550 7.54 10.79 4.91
CA ILE A 550 6.20 10.88 5.46
C ILE A 550 6.31 10.44 6.91
N GLN A 551 5.86 11.29 7.83
CA GLN A 551 5.92 11.02 9.25
C GLN A 551 4.61 11.39 9.92
N VAL A 552 4.13 10.52 10.81
CA VAL A 552 3.04 10.86 11.75
C VAL A 552 3.62 11.71 12.88
N GLU A 553 3.19 12.98 12.99
CA GLU A 553 3.57 13.85 14.10
C GLU A 553 2.57 13.74 15.26
N ASN A 554 3.02 13.17 16.39
CA ASN A 554 2.26 13.18 17.64
C ASN A 554 2.77 14.33 18.52
N ASN A 555 2.09 15.48 18.51
CA ASN A 555 2.47 16.57 19.41
C ASN A 555 2.20 16.16 20.88
N ARG A 556 3.14 16.46 21.79
CA ARG A 556 3.05 16.07 23.22
C ARG A 556 1.86 16.66 23.99
N ASN A 557 1.20 17.67 23.42
CA ASN A 557 -0.04 18.21 23.98
C ASN A 557 -1.21 17.26 23.65
N LYS A 558 -1.88 16.70 24.66
CA LYS A 558 -3.05 15.80 24.54
C LYS A 558 -4.21 16.35 23.67
N ARG A 559 -4.17 17.63 23.28
CA ARG A 559 -5.16 18.29 22.41
C ARG A 559 -4.72 18.44 20.94
N ALA A 560 -3.46 18.14 20.61
CA ALA A 560 -2.96 18.23 19.24
C ALA A 560 -3.09 16.87 18.54
N GLN A 561 -3.61 16.89 17.32
CA GLN A 561 -4.01 15.68 16.58
C GLN A 561 -2.87 15.16 15.68
N PRO A 562 -2.75 13.85 15.50
CA PRO A 562 -1.79 13.29 14.56
C PRO A 562 -2.15 13.72 13.14
N HIS A 563 -1.15 14.19 12.40
CA HIS A 563 -1.25 14.47 10.97
C HIS A 563 0.04 14.04 10.28
N LEU A 564 -0.04 13.82 8.98
CA LEU A 564 1.12 13.47 8.17
C LEU A 564 1.91 14.73 7.83
N ARG A 565 3.18 14.76 8.23
CA ARG A 565 4.15 15.72 7.73
C ARG A 565 4.97 15.13 6.62
N THR A 566 5.24 15.96 5.64
CA THR A 566 6.11 15.67 4.52
C THR A 566 7.38 16.49 4.63
N TRP A 567 8.51 15.83 4.44
CA TRP A 567 9.82 16.46 4.41
C TRP A 567 10.41 16.17 3.05
N SER A 568 10.64 17.22 2.26
CA SER A 568 11.38 17.08 1.01
C SER A 568 12.81 16.68 1.33
N LEU A 569 13.28 15.60 0.70
CA LEU A 569 14.69 15.26 0.70
C LEU A 569 15.39 16.12 -0.36
N THR A 570 15.68 17.39 -0.03
CA THR A 570 16.58 18.19 -0.88
C THR A 570 18.02 17.73 -0.67
N PRO A 571 18.83 17.57 -1.74
CA PRO A 571 20.25 17.26 -1.66
C PRO A 571 21.06 18.22 -0.78
#